data_AF-A0A7R9UQY1-F1
#
_entry.id   AF-A0A7R9UQY1-F1
#
_cell.length_a   1.000
_cell.length_b   1.000
_cell.length_c   1.000
_cell.angle_alpha   90.00
_cell.angle_beta   90.00
_cell.angle_gamma   90.00
#
_symmetry.space_group_name_H-M   'P 1'
#
loop_
_entity.id
_entity.type
_entity.pdbx_description
1 polymer ?
#
loop_
_entity_poly.entity_id
_entity_poly.type
_entity_poly.pdbx_seq_one_letter_code
_entity_poly.pdbx_strand_id
1 'polypeptide(L)'
;AASAAAAAAVGGWPVVPVALLKSSSLVAALAIALSPESMQGVTAAVHPLVVAGFAGVTANALCLLPIGRTDGGRVSKALFGPGSTARALSAGALLLCAVSSFFTNADILFAYGTFVVLLQGRAEIACVDEVSPVGAPREFAAFGAAAFALLALVPLPVLLDPFPSPFTAALG
;
A
#
# COMPACT_ATOMS: atom_id res chain seq x y z
N ALA A 1 30.90 -16.14 19.82
CA ALA A 1 31.19 -14.69 19.74
C ALA A 1 30.26 -13.96 18.77
N ALA A 2 30.14 -14.38 17.50
CA ALA A 2 29.24 -13.77 16.52
C ALA A 2 27.73 -13.88 16.89
N SER A 3 27.29 -15.01 17.47
CA SER A 3 25.89 -15.19 17.93
C SER A 3 25.52 -14.32 19.14
N ALA A 4 26.48 -13.99 20.01
CA ALA A 4 26.26 -13.12 21.16
C ALA A 4 26.24 -11.63 20.77
N ALA A 5 27.05 -11.23 19.77
CA ALA A 5 27.00 -9.88 19.19
C ALA A 5 25.72 -9.65 18.38
N ALA A 6 25.22 -10.67 17.66
CA ALA A 6 23.92 -10.62 16.99
C ALA A 6 22.76 -10.51 18.00
N ALA A 7 22.79 -11.30 19.08
CA ALA A 7 21.80 -11.19 20.16
C ALA A 7 21.84 -9.83 20.88
N ALA A 8 23.02 -9.25 21.08
CA ALA A 8 23.17 -7.90 21.64
C ALA A 8 22.72 -6.80 20.67
N ALA A 9 22.94 -6.96 19.36
CA ALA A 9 22.46 -6.04 18.33
C ALA A 9 20.93 -6.06 18.21
N VAL A 10 20.31 -7.23 18.35
CA VAL A 10 18.84 -7.40 18.40
C VAL A 10 18.25 -6.72 19.64
N GLY A 11 19.00 -6.64 20.75
CA GLY A 11 18.57 -5.95 21.98
C GLY A 11 18.27 -4.45 21.82
N GLY A 12 18.66 -3.82 20.70
CA GLY A 12 18.35 -2.43 20.37
C GLY A 12 17.42 -2.26 19.16
N TRP A 13 16.87 -3.34 18.61
CA TRP A 13 16.00 -3.25 17.44
C TRP A 13 14.58 -2.82 17.81
N PRO A 14 13.92 -2.02 16.95
CA PRO A 14 12.54 -1.63 17.18
C PRO A 14 11.63 -2.86 17.18
N VAL A 15 10.83 -2.98 18.23
CA VAL A 15 9.80 -4.01 18.36
C VAL A 15 8.50 -3.46 17.79
N VAL A 16 7.96 -4.14 16.78
CA VAL A 16 6.77 -3.72 16.04
C VAL A 16 5.68 -4.79 16.16
N PRO A 17 4.40 -4.41 16.29
CA PRO A 17 3.29 -5.36 16.23
C PRO A 17 3.26 -6.07 14.88
N VAL A 18 3.15 -7.41 14.89
CA VAL A 18 3.06 -8.20 13.64
C VAL A 18 1.80 -7.82 12.84
N ALA A 19 0.75 -7.37 13.51
CA ALA A 19 -0.46 -6.83 12.88
C ALA A 19 -0.16 -5.65 11.93
N LEU A 20 0.86 -4.84 12.22
CA LEU A 20 1.27 -3.74 11.35
C LEU A 20 1.98 -4.25 10.08
N LEU A 21 2.78 -5.32 10.18
CA LEU A 21 3.36 -5.95 8.99
C LEU A 21 2.30 -6.66 8.16
N LYS A 22 1.29 -7.25 8.82
CA LYS A 22 0.13 -7.89 8.18
C LYS A 22 -0.87 -6.89 7.59
N SER A 23 -0.76 -5.59 7.89
CA SER A 23 -1.63 -4.57 7.30
C SER A 23 -1.34 -4.30 5.82
N SER A 24 -0.26 -4.87 5.28
CA SER A 24 0.09 -4.83 3.87
C SER A 24 0.35 -6.25 3.38
N SER A 25 -0.45 -6.75 2.43
CA SER A 25 -0.31 -8.11 1.91
C SER A 25 1.06 -8.35 1.28
N LEU A 26 1.62 -7.32 0.62
CA LEU A 26 2.95 -7.37 0.02
C LEU A 26 4.06 -7.51 1.08
N VAL A 27 4.02 -6.67 2.12
CA VAL A 27 5.04 -6.70 3.17
C VAL A 27 4.90 -7.96 4.01
N ALA A 28 3.68 -8.39 4.30
CA ALA A 28 3.40 -9.64 4.97
C ALA A 28 3.95 -10.85 4.20
N ALA A 29 3.70 -10.92 2.89
CA ALA A 29 4.20 -12.00 2.05
C ALA A 29 5.74 -12.05 2.02
N LEU A 30 6.40 -10.89 1.91
CA LEU A 30 7.86 -10.81 1.98
C LEU A 30 8.39 -11.22 3.37
N ALA A 31 7.76 -10.76 4.44
CA ALA A 31 8.16 -11.09 5.81
C ALA A 31 8.00 -12.59 6.10
N ILE A 32 6.91 -13.20 5.64
CA ILE A 32 6.67 -14.65 5.76
C ILE A 32 7.71 -15.44 4.94
N ALA A 33 8.02 -15.00 3.72
CA ALA A 33 8.98 -15.68 2.85
C ALA A 33 10.42 -15.63 3.38
N LEU A 34 10.81 -14.52 4.02
CA LEU A 34 12.17 -14.31 4.51
C LEU A 34 12.38 -14.79 5.96
N SER A 35 11.38 -14.64 6.83
CA SER A 35 11.48 -14.90 8.26
C SER A 35 10.12 -15.32 8.86
N PRO A 36 9.66 -16.55 8.58
CA PRO A 36 8.35 -17.02 9.05
C PRO A 36 8.26 -17.07 10.58
N GLU A 37 9.36 -17.37 11.28
CA GLU A 37 9.41 -17.42 12.75
C GLU A 37 9.05 -16.07 13.39
N SER A 38 9.46 -14.97 12.77
CA SER A 38 9.14 -13.63 13.26
C SER A 38 7.65 -13.26 13.13
N MET A 39 6.89 -13.96 12.28
CA MET A 39 5.49 -13.66 11.97
C MET A 39 4.49 -14.48 12.81
N GLN A 40 4.97 -15.40 13.66
CA GLN A 40 4.13 -16.24 14.52
C GLN A 40 3.74 -15.56 15.84
N GLY A 41 4.50 -14.55 16.27
CA GLY A 41 4.26 -13.81 17.51
C GLY A 41 3.27 -12.66 17.37
N VAL A 42 2.94 -12.02 18.50
CA VAL A 42 2.17 -10.76 18.53
C VAL A 42 3.04 -9.57 18.14
N THR A 43 4.32 -9.61 18.51
CA THR A 43 5.31 -8.59 18.21
C THR A 43 6.57 -9.24 17.64
N ALA A 44 7.28 -8.50 16.79
CA ALA A 44 8.52 -8.92 16.18
C ALA A 44 9.57 -7.82 16.34
N ALA A 45 10.78 -8.20 16.77
CA ALA A 45 11.94 -7.33 16.71
C ALA A 45 12.44 -7.31 15.25
N VAL A 46 12.39 -6.14 14.62
CA VAL A 46 12.74 -6.00 13.19
C VAL A 46 13.88 -5.01 13.01
N HIS A 47 14.69 -5.22 11.98
CA HIS A 47 15.74 -4.26 11.64
C HIS A 47 15.11 -2.90 11.27
N PRO A 48 15.67 -1.74 11.67
CA PRO A 48 15.11 -0.41 11.35
C PRO A 48 14.82 -0.18 9.86
N LEU A 49 15.59 -0.83 8.98
CA LEU A 49 15.39 -0.80 7.53
C LEU A 49 14.05 -1.41 7.09
N VAL A 50 13.49 -2.37 7.84
CA VAL A 50 12.16 -2.93 7.58
C VAL A 50 11.08 -1.88 7.82
N VAL A 51 11.20 -1.09 8.89
CA VAL A 51 10.26 -0.01 9.20
C VAL A 51 10.33 1.09 8.14
N ALA A 52 11.55 1.47 7.73
CA ALA A 52 11.76 2.43 6.65
C ALA A 52 11.22 1.91 5.30
N GLY A 53 11.43 0.63 5.00
CA GLY A 53 10.92 -0.03 3.81
C GLY A 53 9.40 -0.09 3.77
N PHE A 54 8.76 -0.45 4.89
CA PHE A 54 7.30 -0.42 5.03
C PHE A 54 6.75 0.97 4.76
N ALA A 55 7.29 2.00 5.42
CA ALA A 55 6.86 3.38 5.20
C ALA A 55 7.04 3.82 3.73
N GLY A 56 8.14 3.45 3.08
CA GLY A 56 8.40 3.76 1.68
C GLY A 56 7.43 3.03 0.72
N VAL A 57 7.15 1.76 0.96
CA VAL A 57 6.17 0.98 0.20
C VAL A 57 4.78 1.60 0.32
N THR A 58 4.35 1.93 1.54
CA THR A 58 3.05 2.59 1.78
C THR A 58 2.98 3.96 1.11
N ALA A 59 4.01 4.79 1.25
CA ALA A 59 4.04 6.12 0.64
C ALA A 59 3.95 6.05 -0.90
N ASN A 60 4.72 5.15 -1.53
CA ASN A 60 4.65 4.95 -2.97
C ASN A 60 3.29 4.39 -3.41
N ALA A 61 2.73 3.45 -2.66
CA ALA A 61 1.41 2.90 -2.95
C ALA A 61 0.30 3.95 -2.89
N LEU A 62 0.35 4.87 -1.91
CA LEU A 62 -0.58 6.00 -1.84
C LEU A 62 -0.44 6.92 -3.06
N CYS A 63 0.78 7.24 -3.50
CA CYS A 63 1.02 8.04 -4.70
C CYS A 63 0.54 7.36 -6.00
N LEU A 64 0.47 6.03 -6.02
CA LEU A 64 -0.04 5.25 -7.15
C LEU A 64 -1.56 5.09 -7.16
N LEU A 65 -2.28 5.58 -6.14
CA LEU A 65 -3.74 5.63 -6.19
C LEU A 65 -4.19 6.56 -7.33
N PRO A 66 -5.28 6.22 -8.04
CA PRO A 66 -5.70 6.94 -9.23
C PRO A 66 -6.42 8.25 -8.88
N ILE A 67 -5.78 9.17 -8.15
CA ILE A 67 -6.40 10.36 -7.58
C ILE A 67 -5.79 11.65 -8.16
N GLY A 68 -6.58 12.42 -8.90
CA GLY A 68 -6.24 13.81 -9.25
C GLY A 68 -4.87 13.99 -9.90
N ARG A 69 -3.94 14.61 -9.16
CA ARG A 69 -2.58 14.99 -9.58
C ARG A 69 -1.49 14.02 -9.12
N THR A 70 -1.85 12.92 -8.46
CA THR A 70 -0.89 11.90 -8.04
C THR A 70 -0.34 11.16 -9.25
N ASP A 71 0.75 10.41 -9.07
CA ASP A 71 1.34 9.64 -10.16
C ASP A 71 0.34 8.59 -10.70
N GLY A 72 -0.45 7.96 -9.82
CA GLY A 72 -1.55 7.09 -10.23
C GLY A 72 -2.67 7.82 -10.98
N GLY A 73 -2.98 9.07 -10.61
CA GLY A 73 -3.94 9.92 -11.32
C GLY A 73 -3.47 10.31 -12.73
N ARG A 74 -2.17 10.55 -12.90
CA ARG A 74 -1.57 10.81 -14.23
C ARG A 74 -1.55 9.55 -15.08
N VAL A 75 -1.19 8.42 -14.49
CA VAL A 75 -1.20 7.12 -15.17
C VAL A 75 -2.62 6.76 -15.63
N SER A 76 -3.65 6.98 -14.79
CA SER A 76 -5.03 6.70 -15.18
C SER A 76 -5.53 7.61 -16.31
N LYS A 77 -5.15 8.89 -16.31
CA LYS A 77 -5.44 9.81 -17.43
C LYS A 77 -4.71 9.42 -18.71
N ALA A 78 -3.47 8.97 -18.62
CA ALA A 78 -2.74 8.49 -19.78
C ALA A 78 -3.39 7.24 -20.38
N LEU A 79 -3.86 6.31 -19.54
CA LEU A 79 -4.54 5.08 -19.99
C LEU A 79 -5.93 5.31 -20.59
N PHE A 80 -6.76 6.09 -19.90
CA PHE A 80 -8.19 6.23 -20.24
C PHE A 80 -8.52 7.55 -20.95
N GLY A 81 -7.52 8.39 -21.20
CA GLY A 81 -7.67 9.72 -21.77
C GLY A 81 -8.31 10.75 -20.82
N PRO A 82 -8.56 11.98 -21.31
CA PRO A 82 -9.20 13.07 -20.54
C PRO A 82 -10.70 12.86 -20.27
N GLY A 83 -11.23 11.69 -20.63
CA GLY A 83 -12.66 11.35 -20.60
C GLY A 83 -13.26 11.24 -19.19
N SER A 84 -14.57 10.96 -19.14
CA SER A 84 -15.29 10.82 -17.86
C SER A 84 -14.74 9.67 -17.01
N THR A 85 -14.16 8.63 -17.63
CA THR A 85 -13.61 7.45 -16.96
C THR A 85 -12.49 7.78 -15.97
N ALA A 86 -11.49 8.57 -16.38
CA ALA A 86 -10.38 8.93 -15.49
C ALA A 86 -10.86 9.82 -14.32
N ARG A 87 -11.84 10.70 -14.57
CA ARG A 87 -12.46 11.52 -13.52
C ARG A 87 -13.29 10.69 -12.55
N ALA A 88 -14.08 9.74 -13.07
CA ALA A 88 -14.87 8.82 -12.27
C ALA A 88 -13.99 7.92 -11.40
N LEU A 89 -12.87 7.43 -11.94
CA LEU A 89 -11.90 6.64 -11.19
C LEU A 89 -11.28 7.44 -10.04
N SER A 90 -10.91 8.71 -10.30
CA SER A 90 -10.41 9.61 -9.26
C SER A 90 -11.45 9.94 -8.20
N ALA A 91 -12.70 10.19 -8.60
CA ALA A 91 -13.77 10.43 -7.65
C ALA A 91 -14.07 9.18 -6.81
N GLY A 92 -14.08 8.01 -7.44
CA GLY A 92 -14.27 6.72 -6.76
C GLY A 92 -13.15 6.40 -5.77
N ALA A 93 -11.90 6.63 -6.14
CA ALA A 93 -10.76 6.43 -5.24
C ALA A 93 -10.78 7.38 -4.04
N LEU A 94 -11.17 8.65 -4.25
CA LEU A 94 -11.38 9.60 -3.14
C LEU A 94 -12.51 9.19 -2.22
N LEU A 95 -13.64 8.75 -2.79
CA LEU A 95 -14.76 8.25 -2.01
C LEU A 95 -14.34 7.02 -1.19
N LEU A 96 -13.60 6.10 -1.80
CA LEU A 96 -13.08 4.93 -1.09
C LEU A 96 -12.16 5.35 0.08
N CYS A 97 -11.27 6.31 -0.14
CA CYS A 97 -10.42 6.85 0.93
C CYS A 97 -11.25 7.48 2.05
N ALA A 98 -12.26 8.29 1.71
CA ALA A 98 -13.15 8.93 2.68
C ALA A 98 -13.96 7.92 3.52
N VAL A 99 -14.38 6.83 2.89
CA VAL A 99 -15.20 5.79 3.51
C VAL A 99 -14.35 4.74 4.27
N SER A 100 -13.08 4.58 3.92
CA SER A 100 -12.18 3.55 4.46
C SER A 100 -12.00 3.59 5.99
N SER A 101 -11.93 4.77 6.61
CA SER A 101 -11.82 4.88 8.07
C SER A 101 -13.10 4.40 8.78
N PHE A 102 -14.29 4.61 8.19
CA PHE A 102 -15.56 4.18 8.79
C PHE A 102 -15.75 2.66 8.83
N PHE A 103 -15.25 1.93 7.83
CA PHE A 103 -15.50 0.48 7.70
C PHE A 103 -14.31 -0.39 8.11
N THR A 104 -13.08 0.12 7.97
CA THR A 104 -11.87 -0.72 8.09
C THR A 104 -10.87 -0.15 9.10
N ASN A 105 -11.18 0.97 9.79
CA ASN A 105 -10.23 1.71 10.65
C ASN A 105 -8.93 2.07 9.89
N ALA A 106 -9.03 2.28 8.58
CA ALA A 106 -7.90 2.56 7.71
C ALA A 106 -7.59 4.08 7.71
N ASP A 107 -7.17 4.61 8.85
CA ASP A 107 -7.01 6.05 9.07
C ASP A 107 -5.98 6.70 8.14
N ILE A 108 -5.00 5.92 7.68
CA ILE A 108 -3.98 6.39 6.72
C ILE A 108 -4.62 6.76 5.38
N LEU A 109 -5.55 5.94 4.85
CA LEU A 109 -6.23 6.24 3.59
C LEU A 109 -7.14 7.46 3.72
N PHE A 110 -7.85 7.57 4.85
CA PHE A 110 -8.66 8.74 5.15
C PHE A 110 -7.82 10.01 5.21
N ALA A 111 -6.75 10.01 6.01
CA ALA A 111 -5.83 11.14 6.14
C ALA A 111 -5.22 11.54 4.80
N TYR A 112 -4.81 10.56 3.97
CA TYR A 112 -4.30 10.81 2.63
C TYR A 112 -5.38 11.40 1.72
N GLY A 113 -6.59 10.85 1.71
CA GLY A 113 -7.72 11.39 0.94
C GLY A 113 -8.03 12.84 1.31
N THR A 114 -8.07 13.16 2.62
CA THR A 114 -8.26 14.52 3.11
C THR A 114 -7.11 15.44 2.66
N PHE A 115 -5.86 15.00 2.77
CA PHE A 115 -4.68 15.72 2.29
C PHE A 115 -4.79 16.06 0.80
N VAL A 116 -5.17 15.09 -0.04
CA VAL A 116 -5.29 15.29 -1.49
C VAL A 116 -6.43 16.25 -1.82
N VAL A 117 -7.58 16.14 -1.16
CA VAL A 117 -8.72 17.05 -1.39
C VAL A 117 -8.36 18.50 -1.02
N LEU A 118 -7.70 18.70 0.11
CA LEU A 118 -7.38 20.05 0.60
C LEU A 118 -6.24 20.72 -0.17
N LEU A 119 -5.21 19.96 -0.56
CA LEU A 119 -3.98 20.52 -1.12
C LEU A 119 -3.84 20.35 -2.63
N GLN A 120 -4.60 19.43 -3.25
CA GLN A 120 -4.46 19.11 -4.67
C GLN A 120 -5.74 19.37 -5.49
N GLY A 121 -6.62 20.28 -5.04
CA GLY A 121 -7.90 20.57 -5.70
C GLY A 121 -7.83 21.21 -7.11
N ARG A 122 -6.66 21.28 -7.76
CA ARG A 122 -6.53 21.80 -9.13
C ARG A 122 -6.58 20.68 -10.15
N ALA A 123 -7.16 20.97 -11.31
CA ALA A 123 -7.10 20.07 -12.45
C ALA A 123 -5.64 19.80 -12.86
N GLU A 124 -5.31 18.52 -13.07
CA GLU A 124 -4.02 18.14 -13.66
C GLU A 124 -3.93 18.60 -15.12
N ILE A 125 -2.72 18.87 -15.58
CA ILE A 125 -2.39 19.30 -16.94
C ILE A 125 -2.80 18.20 -17.94
N ALA A 126 -3.29 18.61 -19.10
CA ALA A 126 -3.63 17.71 -20.21
C ALA A 126 -2.39 16.94 -20.69
N CYS A 127 -2.58 15.71 -21.18
CA CYS A 127 -1.46 14.94 -21.71
C CYS A 127 -1.00 15.56 -23.04
N VAL A 128 0.30 15.44 -23.34
CA VAL A 128 0.87 15.95 -24.60
C VAL A 128 0.26 15.24 -25.80
N ASP A 129 -0.06 13.95 -25.64
CA ASP A 129 -0.78 13.14 -26.61
C ASP A 129 -1.95 12.46 -25.91
N GLU A 130 -3.16 12.75 -26.40
CA GLU A 130 -4.43 12.17 -25.95
C GLU A 130 -5.14 11.41 -27.07
N VAL A 131 -4.54 11.35 -28.26
CA VAL A 131 -5.13 10.78 -29.46
C VAL A 131 -4.61 9.37 -29.70
N SER A 132 -3.30 9.15 -29.50
CA SER A 132 -2.72 7.82 -29.68
C SER A 132 -2.96 6.94 -28.44
N PRO A 133 -3.28 5.65 -28.64
CA PRO A 133 -3.40 4.72 -27.52
C PRO A 133 -2.03 4.47 -26.89
N VAL A 134 -2.03 4.21 -25.58
CA VAL A 134 -0.82 3.84 -24.84
C VAL A 134 -0.26 2.54 -25.39
N GLY A 135 1.03 2.51 -25.70
CA GLY A 135 1.69 1.28 -26.14
C GLY A 135 1.66 0.20 -25.05
N ALA A 136 1.49 -1.07 -25.46
CA ALA A 136 1.44 -2.25 -24.60
C ALA A 136 2.44 -2.29 -23.41
N PRO A 137 3.74 -1.93 -23.53
CA PRO A 137 4.64 -1.97 -22.38
C PRO A 137 4.28 -0.95 -21.29
N ARG A 138 3.75 0.21 -21.67
CA ARG A 138 3.33 1.26 -20.73
C ARG A 138 2.00 0.89 -20.07
N GLU A 139 1.11 0.23 -20.81
CA GLU A 139 -0.12 -0.30 -20.26
C GLU A 139 0.15 -1.37 -19.21
N PHE A 140 1.04 -2.33 -19.49
CA PHE A 140 1.44 -3.33 -18.52
C PHE A 140 2.09 -2.72 -17.26
N ALA A 141 2.95 -1.72 -17.44
CA ALA A 141 3.55 -1.01 -16.31
C ALA A 141 2.51 -0.30 -15.43
N ALA A 142 1.48 0.29 -16.05
CA ALA A 142 0.39 0.95 -15.34
C ALA A 142 -0.44 -0.04 -14.52
N PHE A 143 -0.80 -1.20 -15.09
CA PHE A 143 -1.47 -2.27 -14.36
C PHE A 143 -0.59 -2.86 -13.25
N GLY A 144 0.70 -3.03 -13.50
CA GLY A 144 1.67 -3.46 -12.48
C GLY A 144 1.77 -2.48 -11.31
N ALA A 145 1.77 -1.18 -11.59
CA ALA A 145 1.75 -0.14 -10.55
C ALA A 145 0.45 -0.15 -9.74
N ALA A 146 -0.70 -0.33 -10.41
CA ALA A 146 -1.98 -0.49 -9.72
C ALA A 146 -2.02 -1.75 -8.85
N ALA A 147 -1.51 -2.88 -9.35
CA ALA A 147 -1.40 -4.12 -8.59
C ALA A 147 -0.47 -3.97 -7.38
N PHE A 148 0.68 -3.30 -7.55
CA PHE A 148 1.58 -2.99 -6.43
C PHE A 148 0.87 -2.13 -5.37
N ALA A 149 0.16 -1.07 -5.76
CA ALA A 149 -0.56 -0.22 -4.83
C ALA A 149 -1.63 -1.00 -4.05
N LEU A 150 -2.38 -1.87 -4.74
CA LEU A 150 -3.37 -2.74 -4.10
C LEU A 150 -2.73 -3.71 -3.12
N LEU A 151 -1.68 -4.44 -3.52
CA LEU A 151 -0.99 -5.38 -2.64
C LEU A 151 -0.35 -4.68 -1.43
N ALA A 152 0.15 -3.46 -1.62
CA ALA A 152 0.79 -2.69 -0.57
C ALA A 152 -0.22 -2.10 0.44
N LEU A 153 -1.41 -1.71 0.02
CA LEU A 153 -2.41 -1.05 0.88
C LEU A 153 -3.47 -2.01 1.43
N VAL A 154 -3.72 -3.13 0.77
CA VAL A 154 -4.69 -4.14 1.22
C VAL A 154 -4.03 -5.04 2.26
N PRO A 155 -4.66 -5.23 3.44
CA PRO A 155 -4.13 -6.14 4.46
C PRO A 155 -4.13 -7.59 3.96
N LEU A 156 -3.24 -8.41 4.51
CA LEU A 156 -3.19 -9.83 4.17
C LEU A 156 -4.57 -10.47 4.49
N PRO A 157 -5.24 -11.11 3.51
CA PRO A 157 -6.52 -11.73 3.77
C PRO A 157 -6.33 -12.92 4.70
N VAL A 158 -7.25 -13.09 5.65
CA VAL A 158 -7.20 -14.14 6.68
C VAL A 158 -7.07 -15.54 6.06
N LEU A 159 -7.71 -15.77 4.90
CA LEU A 159 -7.62 -17.03 4.18
C LEU A 159 -6.19 -17.40 3.72
N LEU A 160 -5.33 -16.41 3.48
CA LEU A 160 -3.96 -16.60 3.03
C LEU A 160 -2.94 -16.45 4.18
N ASP A 161 -3.39 -16.24 5.42
CA ASP A 161 -2.50 -16.12 6.57
C ASP A 161 -2.10 -17.51 7.09
N PRO A 162 -0.82 -17.93 6.98
CA PRO A 162 -0.36 -19.21 7.50
C PRO A 162 -0.29 -19.24 9.03
N PHE A 163 -0.35 -18.08 9.70
CA PHE A 163 -0.26 -17.95 11.15
C PHE A 163 -1.42 -17.10 11.69
N PRO A 164 -2.68 -17.56 11.58
CA PRO A 164 -3.82 -16.82 12.07
C PRO A 164 -3.71 -16.68 13.60
N SER A 165 -4.00 -15.47 14.10
CA SER A 165 -4.09 -15.27 15.54
C SER A 165 -5.32 -16.03 16.08
N PRO A 166 -5.33 -16.46 17.37
CA PRO A 166 -6.47 -17.17 17.94
C PRO A 166 -7.79 -16.37 17.84
N PHE A 167 -7.70 -15.04 17.76
CA PHE A 167 -8.84 -14.16 17.53
C PHE A 167 -9.34 -14.19 16.07
N THR A 168 -8.45 -14.30 15.07
CA THR A 168 -8.83 -14.38 13.65
C THR A 168 -9.27 -15.78 13.23
N ALA A 169 -8.74 -16.82 13.88
CA ALA A 169 -9.15 -18.21 13.66
C ALA A 169 -10.61 -18.48 14.07
N ALA A 170 -11.18 -17.71 15.02
CA ALA A 170 -12.55 -17.87 15.50
C ALA A 170 -13.61 -17.19 14.61
N LEU A 171 -13.19 -16.41 13.60
CA LEU A 171 -14.06 -15.67 12.68
C LEU A 171 -14.22 -16.36 11.31
N GLY A 172 -13.60 -17.53 11.12
CA GLY A 172 -13.67 -18.35 9.90
C GLY A 172 -14.70 -19.47 9.99
#